data_AF-R7VHR0-F1
#
_entry.id   AF-R7VHR0-F1
#
_cell.length_a   1.000
_cell.length_b   1.000
_cell.length_c   1.000
_cell.angle_alpha   90.00
_cell.angle_beta   90.00
_cell.angle_gamma   90.00
#
_symmetry.space_group_name_H-M   'P 1'
#
loop_
_entity.id
_entity.type
_entity.pdbx_description
1 polymer ?
#
loop_
_entity_poly.entity_id
_entity_poly.type
_entity_poly.pdbx_seq_one_letter_code
_entity_poly.pdbx_strand_id
1 'polypeptide(L)'
;MEGTGIQGTQGRFQELLLITGLMFIALVTMTTLDFHDDVISKIPTTRANVTLNQPPAFMTDNELDPVLEIPVRVDIHKGNCSADCALFQRRLMEWPAGKPKGAVYFLFNGRRSDWMGKALRSLYSNFNRKYKYPVIMFYQEDDLAHLERILTESQDELYLQPINFETPDFLSREIPDDIECASRIGYRRMCEFHAKSVYEEAIISGLDFLWRLDDDSVIKRQIPYDIFAFMTERDLWYGYRGVQSEPGRCITGLRDATDFFVNQTGTQPYFYDSWPVNDIFYTNFEVSKLSLWLGEGYQQYIEYISKLGGIYYHRWGDAPIKSYAVSIFVPESKVHLFDDIAYQHGSFVAEPPFTL
;
A
#
# COMPACT_ATOMS: atom_id res chain seq x y z
N MET A 1 0.10 -63.58 -43.21
CA MET A 1 -1.36 -63.36 -43.09
C MET A 1 -1.59 -61.87 -43.11
N GLU A 2 -2.38 -61.45 -44.11
CA GLU A 2 -3.12 -60.18 -44.35
C GLU A 2 -2.97 -59.06 -43.30
N GLY A 3 -2.83 -57.77 -43.62
CA GLY A 3 -2.93 -57.01 -44.86
C GLY A 3 -3.12 -55.51 -44.55
N THR A 4 -2.94 -54.68 -45.59
CA THR A 4 -3.17 -53.22 -45.71
C THR A 4 -2.13 -52.29 -45.04
N GLY A 5 -1.58 -51.23 -45.66
CA GLY A 5 -1.68 -50.72 -47.04
C GLY A 5 -1.25 -49.24 -47.13
N ILE A 6 -0.15 -48.98 -47.85
CA ILE A 6 0.06 -47.92 -48.90
C ILE A 6 0.18 -46.41 -48.55
N GLN A 7 1.41 -45.90 -48.78
CA GLN A 7 1.92 -44.71 -49.55
C GLN A 7 1.41 -43.26 -49.40
N GLY A 8 2.42 -42.35 -49.47
CA GLY A 8 2.40 -41.04 -50.18
C GLY A 8 1.92 -39.85 -49.34
N THR A 9 2.45 -38.61 -49.40
CA THR A 9 3.30 -37.92 -50.38
C THR A 9 3.89 -36.66 -49.75
N GLN A 10 5.11 -36.34 -50.15
CA GLN A 10 5.86 -35.11 -49.91
C GLN A 10 5.28 -33.97 -50.78
N GLY A 11 5.05 -32.78 -50.20
CA GLY A 11 4.82 -31.53 -50.94
C GLY A 11 3.53 -30.77 -50.60
N ARG A 12 3.67 -29.74 -49.76
CA ARG A 12 2.89 -28.46 -49.72
C ARG A 12 2.98 -27.87 -48.31
N PHE A 13 3.81 -26.85 -48.10
CA PHE A 13 3.60 -25.75 -47.13
C PHE A 13 4.70 -24.69 -47.36
N GLN A 14 4.83 -24.24 -48.60
CA GLN A 14 5.41 -22.95 -48.96
C GLN A 14 4.32 -22.16 -49.69
N GLU A 15 3.25 -21.83 -48.97
CA GLU A 15 2.12 -21.05 -49.50
C GLU A 15 1.23 -20.59 -48.33
N LEU A 16 1.81 -19.89 -47.34
CA LEU A 16 1.02 -19.20 -46.32
C LEU A 16 1.80 -18.05 -45.65
N LEU A 17 2.55 -17.28 -46.43
CA LEU A 17 3.32 -16.12 -45.95
C LEU A 17 3.10 -14.85 -46.80
N LEU A 18 1.96 -14.77 -47.49
CA LEU A 18 1.69 -13.69 -48.46
C LEU A 18 0.25 -13.12 -48.40
N ILE A 19 -0.53 -13.36 -47.32
CA ILE A 19 -1.95 -12.94 -47.25
C ILE A 19 -2.28 -12.01 -46.05
N THR A 20 -1.33 -11.56 -45.25
CA THR A 20 -1.64 -10.61 -44.13
C THR A 20 -0.90 -9.26 -44.21
N GLY A 21 -0.40 -8.88 -45.40
CA GLY A 21 0.34 -7.62 -45.63
C GLY A 21 -0.33 -6.59 -46.53
N LEU A 22 -1.59 -6.79 -46.98
CA LEU A 22 -2.21 -5.97 -48.03
C LEU A 22 -3.67 -5.54 -47.71
N MET A 23 -3.94 -5.14 -46.47
CA MET A 23 -5.25 -4.59 -46.09
C MET A 23 -5.20 -3.44 -45.07
N PHE A 24 -4.24 -2.51 -45.19
CA PHE A 24 -4.31 -1.23 -44.44
C PHE A 24 -3.69 -0.02 -45.16
N ILE A 25 -3.66 -0.03 -46.49
CA ILE A 25 -3.30 1.15 -47.31
C ILE A 25 -4.27 1.22 -48.48
N ALA A 26 -5.45 1.82 -48.25
CA ALA A 26 -6.32 2.46 -49.26
C ALA A 26 -7.65 2.89 -48.63
N LEU A 27 -7.65 3.99 -47.87
CA LEU A 27 -8.83 4.85 -47.78
C LEU A 27 -8.41 6.29 -47.45
N VAL A 28 -7.64 6.87 -48.36
CA VAL A 28 -7.48 8.32 -48.52
C VAL A 28 -8.06 8.65 -49.87
N THR A 29 -9.20 9.33 -49.91
CA THR A 29 -9.50 10.52 -50.73
C THR A 29 -11.01 10.77 -50.84
N MET A 30 -11.36 12.06 -50.79
CA MET A 30 -12.62 12.70 -51.19
C MET A 30 -13.77 12.72 -50.18
N THR A 31 -13.81 13.78 -49.38
CA THR A 31 -14.84 14.83 -49.50
C THR A 31 -14.30 16.15 -48.94
N THR A 32 -14.11 17.11 -49.83
CA THR A 32 -13.88 18.53 -49.54
C THR A 32 -15.23 19.19 -49.27
N LEU A 33 -15.38 19.84 -48.12
CA LEU A 33 -16.37 20.89 -47.92
C LEU A 33 -15.69 22.05 -47.18
N ASP A 34 -15.55 23.15 -47.92
CA ASP A 34 -15.08 24.45 -47.50
C ASP A 34 -15.96 25.04 -46.40
N PHE A 35 -15.34 25.61 -45.36
CA PHE A 35 -15.86 26.82 -44.71
C PHE A 35 -14.71 27.75 -44.34
N HIS A 36 -14.86 28.99 -44.80
CA HIS A 36 -13.94 30.11 -44.77
C HIS A 36 -13.61 30.64 -43.36
N ASP A 37 -12.44 31.27 -43.30
CA ASP A 37 -11.98 32.23 -42.29
C ASP A 37 -12.91 33.47 -42.17
N ASP A 38 -13.11 33.92 -40.93
CA ASP A 38 -13.33 35.30 -40.44
C ASP A 38 -13.94 35.16 -39.02
N VAL A 39 -13.36 35.63 -37.91
CA VAL A 39 -13.19 37.04 -37.54
C VAL A 39 -12.19 37.15 -36.39
N ILE A 40 -11.20 38.03 -36.56
CA ILE A 40 -10.34 38.60 -35.52
C ILE A 40 -11.06 39.73 -34.78
N SER A 41 -10.78 39.83 -33.47
CA SER A 41 -10.90 41.00 -32.57
C SER A 41 -12.28 41.34 -31.97
N LYS A 42 -12.35 41.19 -30.63
CA LYS A 42 -12.57 42.28 -29.64
C LYS A 42 -12.98 41.67 -28.31
N ILE A 43 -12.05 41.51 -27.36
CA ILE A 43 -12.40 41.48 -25.92
C ILE A 43 -11.36 42.31 -25.15
N PRO A 44 -11.79 43.24 -24.27
CA PRO A 44 -10.91 44.24 -23.66
C PRO A 44 -10.03 43.65 -22.56
N THR A 45 -8.82 44.16 -22.45
CA THR A 45 -7.94 44.03 -21.29
C THR A 45 -8.50 44.81 -20.10
N THR A 46 -8.90 44.11 -19.06
CA THR A 46 -9.02 44.66 -17.70
C THR A 46 -8.36 43.70 -16.72
N ARG A 47 -7.23 44.12 -16.15
CA ARG A 47 -6.67 43.55 -14.92
C ARG A 47 -7.72 43.66 -13.82
N ALA A 48 -8.22 42.54 -13.34
CA ALA A 48 -8.92 42.45 -12.07
C ALA A 48 -8.14 41.49 -11.18
N ASN A 49 -7.87 41.92 -9.95
CA ASN A 49 -7.27 41.11 -8.90
C ASN A 49 -8.17 39.87 -8.69
N VAL A 50 -7.66 38.69 -8.98
CA VAL A 50 -8.38 37.43 -8.74
C VAL A 50 -8.10 36.99 -7.31
N THR A 51 -9.09 37.18 -6.45
CA THR A 51 -9.30 36.36 -5.25
C THR A 51 -9.55 34.93 -5.72
N LEU A 52 -8.63 34.01 -5.42
CA LEU A 52 -8.78 32.57 -5.72
C LEU A 52 -9.77 31.97 -4.71
N ASN A 53 -11.03 31.90 -5.12
CA ASN A 53 -12.06 31.11 -4.46
C ASN A 53 -12.36 29.85 -5.29
N GLN A 54 -12.35 28.73 -4.57
CA GLN A 54 -12.96 27.41 -4.83
C GLN A 54 -12.16 26.33 -5.60
N PRO A 55 -12.14 25.09 -5.05
CA PRO A 55 -11.55 23.91 -5.67
C PRO A 55 -12.39 23.39 -6.87
N PRO A 56 -11.78 22.62 -7.80
CA PRO A 56 -12.52 21.96 -8.87
C PRO A 56 -13.44 20.85 -8.35
N ALA A 57 -14.57 20.70 -9.02
CA ALA A 57 -15.75 19.94 -8.60
C ALA A 57 -15.54 18.42 -8.54
N PHE A 58 -15.40 17.85 -7.33
CA PHE A 58 -15.68 16.43 -7.04
C PHE A 58 -16.33 16.17 -5.67
N MET A 59 -16.82 17.22 -5.02
CA MET A 59 -17.74 17.15 -3.89
C MET A 59 -18.78 18.24 -4.15
N THR A 60 -20.07 17.94 -4.05
CA THR A 60 -21.08 18.99 -4.25
C THR A 60 -20.89 20.05 -3.15
N ASP A 61 -21.15 21.33 -3.45
CA ASP A 61 -20.82 22.51 -2.61
C ASP A 61 -21.36 22.50 -1.15
N ASN A 62 -22.03 21.43 -0.71
CA ASN A 62 -22.48 21.19 0.66
C ASN A 62 -21.76 20.01 1.38
N GLU A 63 -20.70 19.42 0.80
CA GLU A 63 -20.08 18.18 1.30
C GLU A 63 -18.66 18.34 1.88
N LEU A 64 -18.12 19.56 1.92
CA LEU A 64 -16.89 19.88 2.66
C LEU A 64 -17.24 20.77 3.85
N ASP A 65 -16.96 20.28 5.06
CA ASP A 65 -16.85 21.15 6.24
C ASP A 65 -15.72 22.18 5.94
N PRO A 66 -15.95 23.49 6.07
CA PRO A 66 -15.07 24.49 5.48
C PRO A 66 -13.69 24.45 6.14
N VAL A 67 -12.69 24.10 5.33
CA VAL A 67 -11.25 24.17 5.61
C VAL A 67 -10.86 23.49 6.92
N LEU A 68 -10.82 22.17 6.88
CA LEU A 68 -10.19 21.40 7.95
C LEU A 68 -8.70 21.77 8.03
N GLU A 69 -8.31 22.45 9.11
CA GLU A 69 -6.95 22.93 9.29
C GLU A 69 -5.95 21.75 9.38
N ILE A 70 -4.82 21.89 8.67
CA ILE A 70 -3.72 20.92 8.77
C ILE A 70 -3.10 21.08 10.17
N PRO A 71 -3.01 20.00 10.96
CA PRO A 71 -2.51 20.07 12.33
C PRO A 71 -1.02 20.45 12.35
N VAL A 72 -0.62 21.34 13.26
CA VAL A 72 0.77 21.82 13.37
C VAL A 72 1.64 20.88 14.23
N ARG A 73 1.05 20.04 15.07
CA ARG A 73 1.78 19.09 15.94
C ARG A 73 0.90 17.90 16.32
N VAL A 74 1.43 16.68 16.18
CA VAL A 74 0.76 15.43 16.56
C VAL A 74 1.54 14.77 17.70
N ASP A 75 0.85 14.43 18.79
CA ASP A 75 1.42 13.63 19.88
C ASP A 75 1.20 12.14 19.57
N ILE A 76 2.31 11.41 19.37
CA ILE A 76 2.36 10.11 18.69
C ILE A 76 2.27 8.90 19.62
N HIS A 77 2.06 9.08 20.93
CA HIS A 77 1.92 7.97 21.86
C HIS A 77 0.62 8.05 22.65
N LYS A 78 -0.41 7.39 22.11
CA LYS A 78 -1.69 7.19 22.78
C LYS A 78 -1.86 5.70 23.04
N GLY A 79 -1.49 5.25 24.24
CA GLY A 79 -1.77 3.86 24.62
C GLY A 79 -1.11 3.45 25.92
N ASN A 80 -1.83 2.64 26.71
CA ASN A 80 -1.25 1.93 27.84
C ASN A 80 -0.42 0.75 27.32
N CYS A 81 0.82 0.64 27.78
CA CYS A 81 1.70 -0.46 27.40
C CYS A 81 1.18 -1.78 28.01
N SER A 82 0.90 -2.77 27.16
CA SER A 82 0.56 -4.15 27.56
C SER A 82 1.73 -4.84 28.30
N ALA A 83 1.48 -6.02 28.88
CA ALA A 83 2.55 -6.81 29.51
C ALA A 83 3.67 -7.19 28.51
N ASP A 84 3.29 -7.57 27.29
CA ASP A 84 4.21 -7.90 26.21
C ASP A 84 4.90 -6.66 25.66
N CYS A 85 4.21 -5.52 25.60
CA CYS A 85 4.85 -4.23 25.33
C CYS A 85 5.93 -3.92 26.37
N ALA A 86 5.65 -4.08 27.67
CA ALA A 86 6.64 -3.79 28.71
C ALA A 86 7.83 -4.77 28.66
N LEU A 87 7.57 -6.05 28.34
CA LEU A 87 8.62 -7.03 28.09
C LEU A 87 9.46 -6.66 26.87
N PHE A 88 8.80 -6.22 25.80
CA PHE A 88 9.45 -5.82 24.56
C PHE A 88 10.34 -4.59 24.75
N GLN A 89 9.85 -3.59 25.46
CA GLN A 89 10.60 -2.38 25.81
C GLN A 89 11.86 -2.70 26.64
N ARG A 90 11.79 -3.69 27.55
CA ARG A 90 13.00 -4.19 28.24
C ARG A 90 14.01 -4.82 27.27
N ARG A 91 13.56 -5.59 26.29
CA ARG A 91 14.45 -6.17 25.28
C ARG A 91 15.09 -5.13 24.38
N LEU A 92 14.40 -4.04 24.07
CA LEU A 92 14.98 -2.92 23.32
C LEU A 92 16.12 -2.24 24.08
N MET A 93 16.11 -2.25 25.42
CA MET A 93 17.23 -1.76 26.23
C MET A 93 18.45 -2.69 26.19
N GLU A 94 18.23 -3.99 26.02
CA GLU A 94 19.26 -5.04 25.92
C GLU A 94 19.58 -5.42 24.46
N TRP A 95 19.22 -4.56 23.50
CA TRP A 95 19.32 -4.88 22.09
C TRP A 95 20.78 -5.16 21.66
N PRO A 96 21.03 -6.21 20.85
CA PRO A 96 22.39 -6.53 20.42
C PRO A 96 23.07 -5.37 19.69
N ALA A 97 24.28 -5.02 20.12
CA ALA A 97 25.05 -3.96 19.48
C ALA A 97 25.30 -4.27 17.99
N GLY A 98 25.12 -3.26 17.13
CA GLY A 98 25.30 -3.38 15.68
C GLY A 98 24.16 -4.08 14.93
N LYS A 99 23.16 -4.64 15.63
CA LYS A 99 21.96 -5.17 15.00
C LYS A 99 20.91 -4.06 14.83
N PRO A 100 20.35 -3.82 13.63
CA PRO A 100 19.28 -2.85 13.44
C PRO A 100 18.09 -3.14 14.35
N LYS A 101 17.41 -2.11 14.88
CA LYS A 101 16.21 -2.31 15.70
C LYS A 101 15.00 -2.49 14.79
N GLY A 102 14.76 -3.72 14.36
CA GLY A 102 13.63 -4.10 13.53
C GLY A 102 12.59 -4.91 14.28
N ALA A 103 11.34 -4.91 13.81
CA ALA A 103 10.35 -5.92 14.16
C ALA A 103 9.51 -6.30 12.95
N VAL A 104 9.06 -7.55 12.89
CA VAL A 104 8.01 -7.97 11.96
C VAL A 104 6.66 -7.77 12.66
N TYR A 105 5.63 -7.34 11.95
CA TYR A 105 4.30 -7.29 12.52
C TYR A 105 3.22 -7.86 11.61
N PHE A 106 2.19 -8.38 12.25
CA PHE A 106 0.95 -8.84 11.64
C PHE A 106 -0.24 -8.16 12.32
N LEU A 107 -1.29 -7.90 11.54
CA LEU A 107 -2.63 -7.67 12.08
C LEU A 107 -3.42 -8.98 11.92
N PHE A 108 -3.76 -9.61 13.05
CA PHE A 108 -4.42 -10.90 13.07
C PHE A 108 -5.92 -10.78 12.90
N ASN A 109 -6.49 -11.58 12.00
CA ASN A 109 -7.92 -11.86 11.93
C ASN A 109 -8.14 -13.33 12.27
N GLY A 110 -8.85 -13.61 13.36
CA GLY A 110 -9.02 -14.96 13.89
C GLY A 110 -9.69 -15.92 12.91
N ARG A 111 -10.56 -15.41 12.01
CA ARG A 111 -11.18 -16.22 10.94
C ARG A 111 -10.16 -16.74 9.91
N ARG A 112 -8.93 -16.22 9.93
CA ARG A 112 -7.83 -16.58 9.03
C ARG A 112 -6.72 -17.34 9.75
N SER A 113 -7.00 -17.93 10.92
CA SER A 113 -6.01 -18.66 11.72
C SER A 113 -5.17 -19.70 10.95
N ASP A 114 -5.76 -20.43 10.01
CA ASP A 114 -5.01 -21.40 9.21
C ASP A 114 -4.00 -20.73 8.26
N TRP A 115 -4.35 -19.56 7.73
CA TRP A 115 -3.43 -18.73 6.96
C TRP A 115 -2.35 -18.14 7.87
N MET A 116 -2.73 -17.61 9.03
CA MET A 116 -1.77 -17.07 10.00
C MET A 116 -0.73 -18.12 10.41
N GLY A 117 -1.17 -19.34 10.72
CA GLY A 117 -0.25 -20.44 11.04
C GLY A 117 0.69 -20.77 9.88
N LYS A 118 0.24 -20.70 8.62
CA LYS A 118 1.12 -20.86 7.44
C LYS A 118 2.09 -19.68 7.31
N ALA A 119 1.62 -18.46 7.53
CA ALA A 119 2.42 -17.25 7.44
C ALA A 119 3.57 -17.28 8.45
N LEU A 120 3.27 -17.52 9.73
CA LEU A 120 4.25 -17.66 10.79
C LEU A 120 5.27 -18.77 10.49
N ARG A 121 4.82 -19.97 10.13
CA ARG A 121 5.73 -21.08 9.77
C ARG A 121 6.65 -20.71 8.62
N SER A 122 6.14 -20.00 7.60
CA SER A 122 6.93 -19.57 6.46
C SER A 122 7.97 -18.52 6.86
N LEU A 123 7.59 -17.52 7.67
CA LEU A 123 8.47 -16.49 8.19
C LEU A 123 9.61 -17.10 9.02
N TYR A 124 9.28 -17.97 9.97
CA TYR A 124 10.27 -18.56 10.86
C TYR A 124 11.21 -19.52 10.12
N SER A 125 10.68 -20.39 9.26
CA SER A 125 11.50 -21.35 8.51
C SER A 125 12.43 -20.69 7.48
N ASN A 126 12.02 -19.57 6.89
CA ASN A 126 12.75 -18.94 5.80
C ASN A 126 13.54 -17.68 6.18
N PHE A 127 13.28 -17.10 7.34
CA PHE A 127 13.97 -15.88 7.79
C PHE A 127 14.25 -15.91 9.30
N ASN A 128 13.19 -15.98 10.12
CA ASN A 128 13.30 -15.46 11.47
C ASN A 128 13.96 -16.41 12.48
N ARG A 129 14.08 -17.72 12.19
CA ARG A 129 14.93 -18.63 13.00
C ARG A 129 16.40 -18.23 12.98
N LYS A 130 16.87 -17.69 11.85
CA LYS A 130 18.26 -17.23 11.68
C LYS A 130 18.47 -15.87 12.32
N TYR A 131 17.61 -14.90 11.99
CA TYR A 131 17.83 -13.50 12.38
C TYR A 131 17.20 -13.10 13.70
N LYS A 132 16.18 -13.82 14.21
CA LYS A 132 15.61 -13.63 15.56
C LYS A 132 15.19 -12.19 15.82
N TYR A 133 14.37 -11.64 14.92
CA TYR A 133 13.69 -10.38 15.15
C TYR A 133 12.37 -10.62 15.91
N PRO A 134 11.95 -9.69 16.76
CA PRO A 134 10.62 -9.69 17.38
C PRO A 134 9.52 -9.81 16.32
N VAL A 135 8.50 -10.61 16.60
CA VAL A 135 7.28 -10.69 15.80
C VAL A 135 6.12 -10.19 16.64
N ILE A 136 5.54 -9.06 16.25
CA ILE A 136 4.42 -8.41 16.93
C ILE A 136 3.12 -8.87 16.29
N MET A 137 2.17 -9.32 17.11
CA MET A 137 0.84 -9.74 16.71
C MET A 137 -0.18 -8.75 17.26
N PHE A 138 -0.72 -7.89 16.40
CA PHE A 138 -1.85 -7.04 16.77
C PHE A 138 -3.15 -7.83 16.60
N TYR A 139 -4.08 -7.72 17.55
CA TYR A 139 -5.33 -8.48 17.52
C TYR A 139 -6.46 -7.76 18.25
N GLN A 140 -7.71 -8.02 17.86
CA GLN A 140 -8.90 -7.55 18.59
C GLN A 140 -9.36 -8.59 19.62
N GLU A 141 -10.09 -8.17 20.64
CA GLU A 141 -10.60 -9.06 21.71
C GLU A 141 -11.42 -10.24 21.15
N ASP A 142 -12.21 -10.01 20.09
CA ASP A 142 -13.00 -11.04 19.40
C ASP A 142 -12.15 -12.18 18.80
N ASP A 143 -10.84 -11.96 18.61
CA ASP A 143 -9.92 -12.94 18.03
C ASP A 143 -9.17 -13.78 19.09
N LEU A 144 -9.40 -13.54 20.39
CA LEU A 144 -8.68 -14.20 21.50
C LEU A 144 -8.72 -15.73 21.44
N ALA A 145 -9.91 -16.33 21.22
CA ALA A 145 -10.05 -17.79 21.17
C ALA A 145 -9.25 -18.41 20.01
N HIS A 146 -9.14 -17.69 18.89
CA HIS A 146 -8.35 -18.10 17.74
C HIS A 146 -6.85 -17.91 18.00
N LEU A 147 -6.47 -16.85 18.72
CA LEU A 147 -5.10 -16.57 19.10
C LEU A 147 -4.53 -17.64 20.04
N GLU A 148 -5.31 -18.10 21.04
CA GLU A 148 -4.91 -19.18 21.94
C GLU A 148 -4.52 -20.47 21.19
N ARG A 149 -5.23 -20.78 20.11
CA ARG A 149 -4.89 -21.91 19.23
C ARG A 149 -3.54 -21.69 18.55
N ILE A 150 -3.30 -20.50 17.98
CA ILE A 150 -2.02 -20.17 17.34
C ILE A 150 -0.86 -20.29 18.34
N LEU A 151 -1.03 -19.77 19.56
CA LEU A 151 -0.02 -19.82 20.61
C LEU A 151 0.26 -21.24 21.09
N THR A 152 -0.74 -22.12 21.09
CA THR A 152 -0.56 -23.53 21.46
C THR A 152 0.17 -24.33 20.37
N GLU A 153 -0.06 -23.98 19.10
CA GLU A 153 0.55 -24.66 17.94
C GLU A 153 1.95 -24.12 17.59
N SER A 154 2.26 -22.90 18.01
CA SER A 154 3.54 -22.24 17.76
C SER A 154 4.49 -22.41 18.95
N GLN A 155 5.75 -22.77 18.67
CA GLN A 155 6.84 -22.66 19.66
C GLN A 155 7.64 -21.37 19.51
N ASP A 156 7.29 -20.57 18.50
CA ASP A 156 7.99 -19.35 18.19
C ASP A 156 7.49 -18.20 19.09
N GLU A 157 8.40 -17.30 19.45
CA GLU A 157 8.09 -16.17 20.33
C GLU A 157 7.31 -15.08 19.61
N LEU A 158 6.18 -14.67 20.20
CA LEU A 158 5.31 -13.63 19.69
C LEU A 158 5.09 -12.58 20.77
N TYR A 159 5.01 -11.32 20.37
CA TYR A 159 4.61 -10.21 21.24
C TYR A 159 3.19 -9.80 20.90
N LEU A 160 2.27 -10.02 21.83
CA LEU A 160 0.84 -9.81 21.63
C LEU A 160 0.47 -8.39 22.04
N GLN A 161 -0.15 -7.65 21.13
CA GLN A 161 -0.64 -6.31 21.39
C GLN A 161 -2.14 -6.23 21.06
N PRO A 162 -3.02 -6.17 22.08
CA PRO A 162 -4.44 -5.96 21.83
C PRO A 162 -4.66 -4.55 21.27
N ILE A 163 -5.58 -4.45 20.32
CA ILE A 163 -6.00 -3.17 19.74
C ILE A 163 -7.53 -3.08 19.76
N ASN A 164 -8.04 -1.86 19.74
CA ASN A 164 -9.46 -1.58 19.60
C ASN A 164 -9.70 -0.76 18.34
N PHE A 165 -10.54 -1.27 17.43
CA PHE A 165 -10.95 -0.48 16.28
C PHE A 165 -12.16 0.38 16.61
N GLU A 166 -11.93 1.69 16.63
CA GLU A 166 -12.98 2.69 16.81
C GLU A 166 -13.29 3.36 15.47
N THR A 167 -14.58 3.58 15.21
CA THR A 167 -14.99 4.42 14.08
C THR A 167 -15.00 5.86 14.58
N PRO A 168 -14.33 6.81 13.91
CA PRO A 168 -14.24 8.18 14.39
C PRO A 168 -15.60 8.88 14.50
N ASP A 169 -15.84 9.56 15.61
CA ASP A 169 -17.10 10.23 15.91
C ASP A 169 -17.41 11.43 15.00
N PHE A 170 -16.40 12.00 14.33
CA PHE A 170 -16.58 13.13 13.41
C PHE A 170 -17.29 12.73 12.11
N LEU A 171 -17.43 11.43 11.83
CA LEU A 171 -18.13 10.93 10.65
C LEU A 171 -19.63 11.14 10.81
N SER A 172 -20.15 12.15 10.11
CA SER A 172 -21.55 12.59 10.22
C SER A 172 -22.52 11.93 9.22
N ARG A 173 -21.98 11.37 8.13
CA ARG A 173 -22.76 10.71 7.07
C ARG A 173 -22.78 9.19 7.25
N GLU A 174 -23.80 8.56 6.67
CA GLU A 174 -23.88 7.11 6.58
C GLU A 174 -22.69 6.55 5.78
N ILE A 175 -22.04 5.53 6.32
CA ILE A 175 -20.92 4.84 5.69
C ILE A 175 -21.50 3.83 4.71
N PRO A 176 -21.18 3.91 3.39
CA PRO A 176 -21.70 2.94 2.43
C PRO A 176 -21.22 1.51 2.72
N ASP A 177 -22.15 0.56 2.73
CA ASP A 177 -21.92 -0.86 3.04
C ASP A 177 -20.91 -1.52 2.08
N ASP A 178 -21.06 -1.29 0.77
CA ASP A 178 -20.09 -1.69 -0.24
C ASP A 178 -20.12 -0.75 -1.45
N ILE A 179 -18.93 -0.41 -1.94
CA ILE A 179 -18.70 0.34 -3.17
C ILE A 179 -17.93 -0.51 -4.20
N GLU A 180 -18.11 -1.82 -4.13
CA GLU A 180 -17.42 -2.84 -4.94
C GLU A 180 -15.88 -2.79 -4.78
N CYS A 181 -15.43 -2.55 -3.55
CA CYS A 181 -14.02 -2.33 -3.23
C CYS A 181 -13.59 -3.02 -1.92
N ALA A 182 -14.23 -4.14 -1.56
CA ALA A 182 -14.05 -4.82 -0.27
C ALA A 182 -14.34 -3.89 0.92
N SER A 183 -15.48 -3.21 0.90
CA SER A 183 -15.69 -1.96 1.65
C SER A 183 -16.40 -2.14 3.00
N ARG A 184 -16.38 -3.34 3.57
CA ARG A 184 -16.99 -3.60 4.89
C ARG A 184 -16.30 -2.76 5.96
N ILE A 185 -17.04 -2.40 7.01
CA ILE A 185 -16.51 -1.53 8.09
C ILE A 185 -15.20 -2.05 8.71
N GLY A 186 -15.07 -3.37 8.89
CA GLY A 186 -13.83 -3.96 9.41
C GLY A 186 -12.63 -3.79 8.48
N TYR A 187 -12.84 -3.77 7.16
CA TYR A 187 -11.76 -3.52 6.18
C TYR A 187 -11.34 -2.05 6.20
N ARG A 188 -12.29 -1.12 6.34
CA ARG A 188 -12.02 0.33 6.46
C ARG A 188 -11.21 0.65 7.72
N ARG A 189 -11.59 0.05 8.86
CA ARG A 189 -10.85 0.13 10.14
C ARG A 189 -9.43 -0.44 10.01
N MET A 190 -9.27 -1.57 9.32
CA MET A 190 -7.94 -2.12 9.02
C MET A 190 -7.09 -1.17 8.17
N CYS A 191 -7.67 -0.53 7.15
CA CYS A 191 -6.96 0.46 6.33
C CYS A 191 -6.49 1.65 7.19
N GLU A 192 -7.36 2.19 8.05
CA GLU A 192 -6.96 3.26 8.98
C GLU A 192 -5.86 2.80 9.94
N PHE A 193 -5.95 1.59 10.47
CA PHE A 193 -4.91 1.04 11.36
C PHE A 193 -3.54 1.00 10.69
N HIS A 194 -3.43 0.44 9.48
CA HIS A 194 -2.14 0.34 8.80
C HIS A 194 -1.62 1.66 8.25
N ALA A 195 -2.51 2.60 7.92
CA ALA A 195 -2.13 3.94 7.49
C ALA A 195 -1.74 4.82 8.68
N LYS A 196 -2.36 4.65 9.85
CA LYS A 196 -2.26 5.59 10.96
C LYS A 196 -1.97 4.93 12.29
N SER A 197 -2.94 4.22 12.86
CA SER A 197 -2.94 3.87 14.29
C SER A 197 -1.84 2.91 14.71
N VAL A 198 -1.34 2.04 13.81
CA VAL A 198 -0.20 1.16 14.11
C VAL A 198 1.03 1.96 14.56
N TYR A 199 1.19 3.21 14.09
CA TYR A 199 2.31 4.07 14.44
C TYR A 199 2.14 4.79 15.78
N GLU A 200 0.94 4.73 16.36
CA GLU A 200 0.60 5.32 17.65
C GLU A 200 0.82 4.32 18.80
N GLU A 201 0.95 3.04 18.47
CA GLU A 201 1.09 1.92 19.42
C GLU A 201 2.43 1.98 20.18
N ALA A 202 2.36 1.97 21.51
CA ALA A 202 3.55 2.06 22.35
C ALA A 202 4.56 0.92 22.11
N ILE A 203 4.10 -0.26 21.67
CA ILE A 203 4.97 -1.41 21.44
C ILE A 203 5.98 -1.18 20.32
N ILE A 204 5.68 -0.34 19.33
CA ILE A 204 6.61 -0.08 18.22
C ILE A 204 7.63 1.03 18.54
N SER A 205 7.46 1.74 19.67
CA SER A 205 8.34 2.83 20.06
C SER A 205 9.77 2.34 20.31
N GLY A 206 10.75 3.07 19.80
CA GLY A 206 12.18 2.74 19.92
C GLY A 206 12.73 1.82 18.82
N LEU A 207 11.90 1.39 17.87
CA LEU A 207 12.33 0.68 16.66
C LEU A 207 12.84 1.64 15.57
N ASP A 208 13.76 1.14 14.74
CA ASP A 208 14.24 1.80 13.53
C ASP A 208 13.44 1.36 12.30
N PHE A 209 12.98 0.11 12.26
CA PHE A 209 12.30 -0.49 11.12
C PHE A 209 11.11 -1.36 11.52
N LEU A 210 10.10 -1.39 10.66
CA LEU A 210 9.01 -2.35 10.69
C LEU A 210 8.98 -3.15 9.40
N TRP A 211 8.67 -4.44 9.51
CA TRP A 211 8.31 -5.28 8.37
C TRP A 211 6.88 -5.75 8.53
N ARG A 212 5.96 -5.15 7.79
CA ARG A 212 4.57 -5.61 7.69
C ARG A 212 4.50 -6.86 6.82
N LEU A 213 3.80 -7.85 7.35
CA LEU A 213 3.26 -8.97 6.58
C LEU A 213 1.77 -9.11 6.90
N ASP A 214 0.94 -9.32 5.87
CA ASP A 214 -0.46 -9.69 6.09
C ASP A 214 -0.57 -11.14 6.60
N ASP A 215 -1.69 -11.49 7.24
CA ASP A 215 -1.91 -12.77 7.90
C ASP A 215 -2.02 -14.00 6.98
N ASP A 216 -1.91 -13.81 5.67
CA ASP A 216 -1.81 -14.84 4.64
C ASP A 216 -0.57 -14.71 3.75
N SER A 217 0.40 -13.91 4.20
CA SER A 217 1.73 -13.79 3.60
C SER A 217 2.50 -15.09 3.69
N VAL A 218 3.06 -15.57 2.57
CA VAL A 218 3.89 -16.79 2.55
C VAL A 218 5.24 -16.51 1.88
N ILE A 219 6.31 -16.57 2.68
CA ILE A 219 7.69 -16.57 2.16
C ILE A 219 8.01 -18.00 1.69
N LYS A 220 8.35 -18.16 0.41
CA LYS A 220 8.45 -19.47 -0.26
C LYS A 220 9.83 -20.09 -0.18
N ARG A 221 10.88 -19.29 0.05
CA ARG A 221 12.27 -19.71 0.06
C ARG A 221 13.04 -18.97 1.14
N GLN A 222 14.15 -19.57 1.57
CA GLN A 222 15.05 -18.94 2.54
C GLN A 222 15.58 -17.61 2.01
N ILE A 223 15.54 -16.59 2.87
CA ILE A 223 16.12 -15.28 2.61
C ILE A 223 17.54 -15.29 3.18
N PRO A 224 18.59 -15.25 2.34
CA PRO A 224 19.95 -15.57 2.78
C PRO A 224 20.64 -14.43 3.55
N TYR A 225 20.03 -13.25 3.62
CA TYR A 225 20.54 -12.04 4.28
C TYR A 225 19.56 -11.46 5.32
N ASP A 226 20.06 -10.61 6.20
CA ASP A 226 19.27 -9.88 7.17
C ASP A 226 18.64 -8.67 6.47
N ILE A 227 17.31 -8.64 6.36
CA ILE A 227 16.58 -7.60 5.63
C ILE A 227 16.77 -6.23 6.28
N PHE A 228 16.79 -6.15 7.61
CA PHE A 228 16.94 -4.85 8.27
C PHE A 228 18.39 -4.37 8.19
N ALA A 229 19.37 -5.28 8.22
CA ALA A 229 20.77 -4.92 7.96
C ALA A 229 20.94 -4.42 6.52
N PHE A 230 20.34 -5.11 5.55
CA PHE A 230 20.34 -4.70 4.15
C PHE A 230 19.75 -3.29 3.96
N MET A 231 18.61 -3.00 4.60
CA MET A 231 18.01 -1.67 4.56
C MET A 231 18.94 -0.61 5.18
N THR A 232 19.56 -0.93 6.31
CA THR A 232 20.46 -0.02 7.04
C THR A 232 21.74 0.27 6.25
N GLU A 233 22.42 -0.75 5.76
CA GLU A 233 23.70 -0.67 5.05
C GLU A 233 23.59 0.12 3.74
N ARG A 234 22.40 0.14 3.14
CA ARG A 234 22.11 0.83 1.87
C ARG A 234 21.35 2.15 2.02
N ASP A 235 21.10 2.60 3.26
CA ASP A 235 20.28 3.78 3.58
C ASP A 235 18.91 3.77 2.86
N LEU A 236 18.25 2.62 2.86
CA LEU A 236 16.92 2.44 2.30
C LEU A 236 15.84 2.77 3.33
N TRP A 237 14.77 3.40 2.87
CA TRP A 237 13.69 3.90 3.72
C TRP A 237 12.40 3.13 3.54
N TYR A 238 12.15 2.64 2.32
CA TYR A 238 10.95 1.90 1.98
C TYR A 238 11.29 0.75 1.04
N GLY A 239 10.75 -0.43 1.34
CA GLY A 239 10.96 -1.63 0.56
C GLY A 239 9.66 -2.36 0.33
N TYR A 240 9.44 -2.79 -0.91
CA TYR A 240 8.19 -3.42 -1.36
C TYR A 240 8.47 -4.63 -2.24
N ARG A 241 7.46 -5.48 -2.45
CA ARG A 241 7.59 -6.67 -3.31
C ARG A 241 6.87 -6.55 -4.65
N GLY A 242 5.83 -5.73 -4.74
CA GLY A 242 5.08 -5.54 -5.98
C GLY A 242 4.30 -4.23 -6.00
N VAL A 243 3.94 -3.81 -7.22
CA VAL A 243 3.01 -2.71 -7.48
C VAL A 243 1.74 -3.30 -8.06
N GLN A 244 0.59 -2.79 -7.65
CA GLN A 244 -0.71 -3.11 -8.24
C GLN A 244 -1.44 -1.84 -8.64
N SER A 245 -2.45 -1.98 -9.50
CA SER A 245 -3.35 -0.88 -9.84
C SER A 245 -4.63 -0.99 -9.00
N GLU A 246 -4.93 0.05 -8.25
CA GLU A 246 -6.13 0.18 -7.44
C GLU A 246 -7.29 0.70 -8.32
N PRO A 247 -8.52 0.17 -8.23
CA PRO A 247 -9.63 0.68 -9.02
C PRO A 247 -9.93 2.13 -8.64
N GLY A 248 -9.98 3.03 -9.62
CA GLY A 248 -10.16 4.47 -9.39
C GLY A 248 -11.36 4.83 -8.51
N ARG A 249 -12.47 4.06 -8.60
CA ARG A 249 -13.66 4.24 -7.74
C ARG A 249 -13.35 4.15 -6.25
N CYS A 250 -12.35 3.37 -5.86
CA CYS A 250 -11.97 3.15 -4.47
C CYS A 250 -10.98 4.19 -3.92
N ILE A 251 -10.42 5.03 -4.79
CA ILE A 251 -9.52 6.13 -4.42
C ILE A 251 -10.10 7.48 -4.86
N THR A 252 -11.40 7.53 -5.10
CA THR A 252 -12.13 8.74 -5.50
C THR A 252 -11.78 9.89 -4.55
N GLY A 253 -11.25 10.99 -5.11
CA GLY A 253 -10.87 12.20 -4.37
C GLY A 253 -9.55 12.14 -3.59
N LEU A 254 -8.87 10.98 -3.51
CA LEU A 254 -7.63 10.87 -2.73
C LEU A 254 -6.47 11.67 -3.36
N ARG A 255 -6.34 11.65 -4.69
CA ARG A 255 -5.33 12.44 -5.41
C ARG A 255 -5.56 13.93 -5.19
N ASP A 256 -6.78 14.41 -5.38
CA ASP A 256 -7.12 15.83 -5.20
C ASP A 256 -6.85 16.32 -3.77
N ALA A 257 -7.22 15.51 -2.76
CA ALA A 257 -6.91 15.78 -1.36
C ALA A 257 -5.39 15.86 -1.12
N THR A 258 -4.63 14.95 -1.72
CA THR A 258 -3.18 14.93 -1.59
C THR A 258 -2.53 16.12 -2.30
N ASP A 259 -2.99 16.49 -3.49
CA ASP A 259 -2.53 17.68 -4.22
C ASP A 259 -2.81 18.96 -3.41
N PHE A 260 -3.98 19.06 -2.77
CA PHE A 260 -4.30 20.15 -1.85
C PHE A 260 -3.31 20.22 -0.68
N PHE A 261 -3.04 19.09 -0.02
CA PHE A 261 -2.09 19.03 1.10
C PHE A 261 -0.69 19.50 0.67
N VAL A 262 -0.17 19.00 -0.46
CA VAL A 262 1.16 19.34 -0.96
C VAL A 262 1.26 20.85 -1.27
N ASN A 263 0.26 21.40 -1.97
CA ASN A 263 0.22 22.81 -2.31
C ASN A 263 0.09 23.70 -1.07
N GLN A 264 -0.78 23.35 -0.13
CA GLN A 264 -1.06 24.15 1.05
C GLN A 264 0.11 24.20 2.04
N THR A 265 0.85 23.09 2.16
CA THR A 265 2.03 23.00 3.04
C THR A 265 3.31 23.50 2.38
N GLY A 266 3.31 23.69 1.06
CA GLY A 266 4.53 23.97 0.29
C GLY A 266 5.52 22.80 0.28
N THR A 267 5.06 21.60 0.64
CA THR A 267 5.88 20.37 0.62
C THR A 267 6.41 20.15 -0.79
N GLN A 268 7.72 19.91 -0.92
CA GLN A 268 8.33 19.57 -2.20
C GLN A 268 8.35 18.04 -2.34
N PRO A 269 7.49 17.45 -3.19
CA PRO A 269 7.48 16.01 -3.35
C PRO A 269 8.72 15.52 -4.10
N TYR A 270 9.07 14.23 -3.93
CA TYR A 270 10.18 13.62 -4.66
C TYR A 270 9.77 13.12 -6.06
N PHE A 271 8.91 12.11 -6.13
CA PHE A 271 8.50 11.47 -7.39
C PHE A 271 6.98 11.32 -7.52
N TYR A 272 6.22 12.00 -6.65
CA TYR A 272 4.76 12.01 -6.62
C TYR A 272 4.10 12.44 -7.94
N ASP A 273 4.68 13.41 -8.64
CA ASP A 273 4.13 13.93 -9.91
C ASP A 273 4.28 12.92 -11.05
N SER A 274 5.31 12.08 -11.00
CA SER A 274 5.53 10.98 -11.94
C SER A 274 4.87 9.67 -11.51
N TRP A 275 4.41 9.56 -10.25
CA TRP A 275 3.78 8.36 -9.73
C TRP A 275 2.37 8.18 -10.33
N PRO A 276 2.05 7.05 -10.99
CA PRO A 276 0.74 6.85 -11.60
C PRO A 276 -0.38 6.89 -10.54
N VAL A 277 -1.47 7.60 -10.86
CA VAL A 277 -2.58 7.87 -9.93
C VAL A 277 -3.16 6.60 -9.29
N ASN A 278 -3.25 5.52 -10.04
CA ASN A 278 -3.86 4.27 -9.57
C ASN A 278 -2.83 3.26 -9.06
N ASP A 279 -1.53 3.51 -9.23
CA ASP A 279 -0.52 2.55 -8.83
C ASP A 279 -0.27 2.61 -7.33
N ILE A 280 -0.16 1.44 -6.71
CA ILE A 280 0.05 1.28 -5.29
C ILE A 280 1.20 0.32 -5.03
N PHE A 281 2.09 0.67 -4.10
CA PHE A 281 2.93 -0.34 -3.46
C PHE A 281 2.01 -1.31 -2.73
N TYR A 282 2.18 -2.61 -2.99
CA TYR A 282 1.29 -3.63 -2.45
C TYR A 282 1.69 -3.97 -1.01
N THR A 283 1.11 -3.24 -0.05
CA THR A 283 1.57 -3.11 1.34
C THR A 283 1.46 -4.37 2.21
N ASN A 284 0.87 -5.47 1.73
CA ASN A 284 0.93 -6.77 2.42
C ASN A 284 2.37 -7.29 2.56
N PHE A 285 3.30 -6.80 1.74
CA PHE A 285 4.73 -6.88 1.99
C PHE A 285 5.30 -5.46 2.03
N GLU A 286 5.74 -5.02 3.21
CA GLU A 286 6.38 -3.71 3.35
C GLU A 286 7.47 -3.73 4.42
N VAL A 287 8.68 -3.34 4.04
CA VAL A 287 9.77 -3.08 4.98
C VAL A 287 10.02 -1.58 5.00
N SER A 288 9.81 -0.91 6.13
CA SER A 288 9.87 0.55 6.18
C SER A 288 10.61 1.06 7.39
N LYS A 289 11.36 2.15 7.19
CA LYS A 289 12.03 2.89 8.25
C LYS A 289 10.98 3.63 9.06
N LEU A 290 10.94 3.41 10.37
CA LEU A 290 9.86 3.91 11.21
C LEU A 290 9.85 5.45 11.28
N SER A 291 11.01 6.10 11.13
CA SER A 291 11.10 7.56 11.08
C SER A 291 10.36 8.20 9.90
N LEU A 292 10.06 7.45 8.82
CA LEU A 292 9.19 7.91 7.75
C LEU A 292 7.78 8.19 8.29
N TRP A 293 7.24 7.24 9.03
CA TRP A 293 5.86 7.29 9.54
C TRP A 293 5.74 8.15 10.79
N LEU A 294 6.76 8.21 11.63
CA LEU A 294 6.77 9.07 12.81
C LEU A 294 7.17 10.52 12.49
N GLY A 295 7.65 10.78 11.27
CA GLY A 295 8.06 12.10 10.82
C GLY A 295 6.89 13.07 10.74
N GLU A 296 7.15 14.33 11.08
CA GLU A 296 6.15 15.40 11.11
C GLU A 296 5.36 15.50 9.79
N GLY A 297 6.04 15.45 8.63
CA GLY A 297 5.39 15.54 7.32
C GLY A 297 4.33 14.45 7.09
N TYR A 298 4.66 13.19 7.42
CA TYR A 298 3.68 12.10 7.32
C TYR A 298 2.56 12.24 8.33
N GLN A 299 2.88 12.61 9.58
CA GLN A 299 1.87 12.77 10.64
C GLN A 299 0.86 13.87 10.30
N GLN A 300 1.30 14.99 9.73
CA GLN A 300 0.40 16.04 9.23
C GLN A 300 -0.45 15.53 8.06
N TYR A 301 0.16 14.80 7.11
CA TYR A 301 -0.52 14.23 5.95
C TYR A 301 -1.62 13.24 6.36
N ILE A 302 -1.29 12.23 7.17
CA ILE A 302 -2.24 11.18 7.53
C ILE A 302 -3.37 11.71 8.41
N GLU A 303 -3.10 12.67 9.30
CA GLU A 303 -4.13 13.28 10.14
C GLU A 303 -5.09 14.14 9.29
N TYR A 304 -4.58 14.87 8.29
CA TYR A 304 -5.41 15.56 7.31
C TYR A 304 -6.27 14.57 6.49
N ILE A 305 -5.65 13.55 5.89
CA ILE A 305 -6.33 12.55 5.06
C ILE A 305 -7.39 11.75 5.85
N SER A 306 -7.07 11.31 7.08
CA SER A 306 -8.01 10.58 7.95
C SER A 306 -9.23 11.45 8.27
N LYS A 307 -9.04 12.73 8.61
CA LYS A 307 -10.14 13.65 8.95
C LYS A 307 -11.09 14.00 7.80
N LEU A 308 -10.67 13.84 6.54
CA LEU A 308 -11.59 13.94 5.40
C LEU A 308 -12.62 12.80 5.36
N GLY A 309 -12.39 11.71 6.13
CA GLY A 309 -13.30 10.58 6.21
C GLY A 309 -13.28 9.68 4.96
N GLY A 310 -12.41 9.91 3.99
CA GLY A 310 -12.39 9.16 2.73
C GLY A 310 -12.03 7.67 2.87
N ILE A 311 -11.33 7.29 3.94
CA ILE A 311 -11.14 5.86 4.33
C ILE A 311 -12.52 5.20 4.54
N TYR A 312 -13.44 5.93 5.17
CA TYR A 312 -14.77 5.46 5.51
C TYR A 312 -15.79 5.66 4.40
N TYR A 313 -15.79 6.78 3.70
CA TYR A 313 -16.79 7.07 2.67
C TYR A 313 -16.42 6.48 1.30
N HIS A 314 -15.14 6.48 0.94
CA HIS A 314 -14.66 6.14 -0.41
C HIS A 314 -13.74 4.92 -0.45
N ARG A 315 -13.42 4.32 0.71
CA ARG A 315 -12.51 3.18 0.86
C ARG A 315 -11.08 3.54 0.45
N TRP A 316 -10.58 4.70 0.87
CA TRP A 316 -9.15 4.94 0.73
C TRP A 316 -8.37 3.90 1.53
N GLY A 317 -7.68 3.00 0.80
CA GLY A 317 -6.90 1.93 1.39
C GLY A 317 -5.60 2.47 1.98
N ASP A 318 -4.98 1.73 2.89
CA ASP A 318 -3.65 2.09 3.38
C ASP A 318 -2.60 2.09 2.25
N ALA A 319 -2.70 1.16 1.30
CA ALA A 319 -1.77 1.05 0.19
C ALA A 319 -1.69 2.32 -0.69
N PRO A 320 -2.80 2.88 -1.22
CA PRO A 320 -2.73 4.13 -1.96
C PRO A 320 -2.31 5.33 -1.10
N ILE A 321 -2.80 5.44 0.14
CA ILE A 321 -2.39 6.53 1.07
C ILE A 321 -0.87 6.50 1.30
N LYS A 322 -0.31 5.33 1.60
CA LYS A 322 1.11 5.16 1.86
C LYS A 322 1.95 5.30 0.59
N SER A 323 1.43 4.91 -0.57
CA SER A 323 2.13 5.09 -1.84
C SER A 323 2.33 6.57 -2.17
N TYR A 324 1.29 7.39 -1.99
CA TYR A 324 1.41 8.84 -2.10
C TYR A 324 2.38 9.40 -1.07
N ALA A 325 2.24 9.05 0.21
CA ALA A 325 3.18 9.48 1.23
C ALA A 325 4.64 9.13 0.92
N VAL A 326 4.93 7.91 0.45
CA VAL A 326 6.29 7.50 0.06
C VAL A 326 6.79 8.36 -1.09
N SER A 327 5.97 8.58 -2.13
CA SER A 327 6.36 9.39 -3.29
C SER A 327 6.56 10.89 -2.98
N ILE A 328 5.94 11.39 -1.89
CA ILE A 328 6.10 12.76 -1.41
C ILE A 328 7.32 12.88 -0.49
N PHE A 329 7.51 11.96 0.45
CA PHE A 329 8.45 12.12 1.57
C PHE A 329 9.74 11.30 1.47
N VAL A 330 9.86 10.38 0.51
CA VAL A 330 11.02 9.49 0.36
C VAL A 330 11.71 9.75 -0.99
N PRO A 331 13.03 10.01 -1.01
CA PRO A 331 13.77 10.04 -2.27
C PRO A 331 13.66 8.70 -2.99
N GLU A 332 13.39 8.71 -4.30
CA GLU A 332 13.19 7.48 -5.08
C GLU A 332 14.37 6.49 -4.95
N SER A 333 15.61 7.00 -4.89
CA SER A 333 16.82 6.20 -4.65
C SER A 333 16.85 5.42 -3.32
N LYS A 334 15.98 5.75 -2.37
CA LYS A 334 15.84 5.07 -1.06
C LYS A 334 14.65 4.12 -1.02
N VAL A 335 13.97 3.95 -2.15
CA VAL A 335 12.90 2.99 -2.35
C VAL A 335 13.48 1.74 -3.02
N HIS A 336 13.13 0.55 -2.54
CA HIS A 336 13.71 -0.69 -3.03
C HIS A 336 12.66 -1.76 -3.35
N LEU A 337 12.76 -2.34 -4.54
CA LEU A 337 12.02 -3.54 -4.91
C LEU A 337 12.80 -4.79 -4.49
N PHE A 338 12.23 -5.56 -3.55
CA PHE A 338 12.76 -6.86 -3.16
C PHE A 338 12.31 -7.96 -4.15
N ASP A 339 12.78 -7.91 -5.39
CA ASP A 339 12.45 -8.89 -6.43
C ASP A 339 13.06 -10.29 -6.21
N ASP A 340 14.03 -10.39 -5.31
CA ASP A 340 14.74 -11.61 -4.94
C ASP A 340 14.02 -12.45 -3.87
N ILE A 341 13.07 -11.86 -3.14
CA ILE A 341 12.29 -12.55 -2.11
C ILE A 341 11.11 -13.27 -2.77
N ALA A 342 11.16 -14.60 -2.80
CA ALA A 342 10.03 -15.42 -3.27
C ALA A 342 8.86 -15.33 -2.28
N TYR A 343 7.82 -14.57 -2.65
CA TYR A 343 6.71 -14.21 -1.77
C TYR A 343 5.36 -14.57 -2.40
N GLN A 344 4.32 -14.67 -1.58
CA GLN A 344 2.96 -14.84 -2.06
C GLN A 344 2.00 -14.25 -1.04
N HIS A 345 0.96 -13.57 -1.53
CA HIS A 345 -0.16 -13.08 -0.75
C HIS A 345 -1.46 -13.76 -1.26
N GLY A 346 -2.27 -14.29 -0.34
CA GLY A 346 -3.51 -15.00 -0.69
C GLY A 346 -3.34 -16.21 -1.63
N SER A 347 -4.44 -16.64 -2.27
CA SER A 347 -4.48 -17.77 -3.20
C SER A 347 -4.17 -17.40 -4.66
N PHE A 348 -3.89 -16.13 -4.97
CA PHE A 348 -3.56 -15.66 -6.32
C PHE A 348 -2.42 -14.64 -6.28
N VAL A 349 -1.25 -15.02 -6.81
CA VAL A 349 -0.47 -14.33 -7.86
C VAL A 349 0.62 -15.32 -8.28
N ALA A 350 0.64 -15.73 -9.55
CA ALA A 350 1.84 -16.32 -10.13
C ALA A 350 2.87 -15.18 -10.24
N GLU A 351 3.95 -15.26 -9.46
CA GLU A 351 5.02 -14.27 -9.58
C GLU A 351 5.59 -14.29 -11.01
N PRO A 352 5.99 -13.14 -11.58
CA PRO A 352 6.78 -13.13 -12.81
C PRO A 352 8.05 -13.98 -12.61
N PRO A 353 8.49 -14.73 -13.64
CA PRO A 353 9.63 -15.62 -13.51
C PRO A 353 10.88 -14.85 -13.07
N PHE A 354 11.54 -15.38 -12.04
CA PHE A 354 12.88 -14.96 -11.61
C PHE A 354 13.81 -14.86 -12.82
N THR A 355 14.44 -13.70 -13.02
CA THR A 355 15.67 -13.61 -13.81
C THR A 355 16.83 -13.74 -12.84
N LEU A 356 17.54 -14.87 -12.94
CA LEU A 356 18.76 -15.15 -12.18
C LEU A 356 19.95 -14.34 -12.70
#